data_AF-A0A7C1HV12-F1
#
_entry.id   AF-A0A7C1HV12-F1
#
_cell.length_a   1.000
_cell.length_b   1.000
_cell.length_c   1.000
_cell.angle_alpha   90.00
_cell.angle_beta   90.00
_cell.angle_gamma   90.00
#
_symmetry.space_group_name_H-M   'P 1'
#
loop_
_entity.id
_entity.type
_entity.pdbx_description
1 polymer ?
#
loop_
_entity_poly.entity_id
_entity_poly.type
_entity_poly.pdbx_seq_one_letter_code
_entity_poly.pdbx_strand_id
1 'polypeptide(L)'
;MKKFTIILLSMATAFSCLRPDPGTDPVLQHVPPLDSVGGIRVSADTADMEPSVRNFRGQALLNRDMTSLSWFVSAPYSGGYHTGTLRINGETPRVSMFRWLPSRAVREGETDRWKIRSIVKMVPDEDAVMWDVRITNEADTARDLELELDLIGFVSKYGGDWQWWYPYPKLDGQTT
;
A
#
# COMPACT_ATOMS: atom_id res chain seq x y z
N MET A 1 -30.15 -20.38 -68.37
CA MET A 1 -30.10 -19.07 -67.70
C MET A 1 -29.18 -19.18 -66.49
N LYS A 2 -28.01 -18.54 -66.54
CA LYS A 2 -26.95 -18.65 -65.52
C LYS A 2 -27.32 -17.83 -64.29
N LYS A 3 -27.30 -18.43 -63.10
CA LYS A 3 -27.46 -17.72 -61.82
C LYS A 3 -26.08 -17.19 -61.39
N PHE A 4 -25.94 -15.87 -61.35
CA PHE A 4 -24.85 -15.15 -60.70
C PHE A 4 -25.43 -14.53 -59.43
N THR A 5 -25.00 -14.98 -58.26
CA THR A 5 -25.25 -14.26 -57.01
C THR A 5 -23.90 -13.99 -56.36
N ILE A 6 -23.62 -12.71 -56.22
CA ILE A 6 -22.38 -12.07 -55.79
C ILE A 6 -22.20 -12.27 -54.28
N ILE A 7 -21.05 -12.77 -53.86
CA ILE A 7 -20.63 -12.80 -52.45
C ILE A 7 -20.05 -11.42 -52.12
N LEU A 8 -20.77 -10.65 -51.30
CA LEU A 8 -20.31 -9.35 -50.80
C LEU A 8 -19.36 -9.59 -49.62
N LEU A 9 -18.05 -9.44 -49.86
CA LEU A 9 -17.02 -9.51 -48.82
C LEU A 9 -17.00 -8.17 -48.07
N SER A 10 -17.61 -8.11 -46.89
CA SER A 10 -17.58 -6.95 -46.01
C SER A 10 -16.18 -6.78 -45.41
N MET A 11 -15.42 -5.83 -45.95
CA MET A 11 -14.12 -5.40 -45.46
C MET A 11 -14.31 -4.61 -44.16
N ALA A 12 -14.23 -5.29 -43.01
CA ALA A 12 -14.15 -4.64 -41.71
C ALA A 12 -12.76 -4.02 -41.55
N THR A 13 -12.61 -2.76 -41.93
CA THR A 13 -11.42 -1.96 -41.61
C THR A 13 -11.40 -1.71 -40.11
N ALA A 14 -10.56 -2.46 -39.39
CA ALA A 14 -10.19 -2.14 -38.02
C ALA A 14 -9.45 -0.80 -38.00
N PHE A 15 -10.15 0.28 -37.65
CA PHE A 15 -9.51 1.50 -37.16
C PHE A 15 -8.90 1.17 -35.79
N SER A 16 -7.71 0.61 -35.81
CA SER A 16 -6.86 0.53 -34.62
C SER A 16 -6.42 1.96 -34.31
N CYS A 17 -7.12 2.61 -33.38
CA CYS A 17 -6.60 3.83 -32.74
C CYS A 17 -5.26 3.47 -32.11
N LEU A 18 -4.16 3.82 -32.80
CA LEU A 18 -2.83 3.87 -32.22
C LEU A 18 -2.90 4.85 -31.06
N ARG A 19 -2.99 4.32 -29.83
CA ARG A 19 -2.74 5.14 -28.63
C ARG A 19 -1.29 5.60 -28.73
N PRO A 20 -1.02 6.93 -28.70
CA PRO A 20 0.35 7.41 -28.64
C PRO A 20 1.04 6.76 -27.43
N ASP A 21 2.28 6.31 -27.62
CA ASP A 21 3.09 5.81 -26.52
C ASP A 21 3.24 6.96 -25.49
N PRO A 22 2.77 6.80 -24.25
CA PRO A 22 2.90 7.83 -23.22
C PRO A 22 4.37 8.26 -22.99
N GLY A 23 5.35 7.47 -23.41
CA GLY A 23 6.77 7.87 -23.39
C GLY A 23 7.17 8.99 -24.36
N THR A 24 6.31 9.40 -25.29
CA THR A 24 6.60 10.42 -26.32
C THR A 24 6.01 11.80 -26.04
N ASP A 25 5.25 11.98 -24.95
CA ASP A 25 4.73 13.29 -24.56
C ASP A 25 5.87 14.18 -24.04
N PRO A 26 6.17 15.32 -24.69
CA PRO A 26 7.23 16.24 -24.26
C PRO A 26 7.04 16.72 -22.81
N VAL A 27 5.80 16.79 -22.32
CA VAL A 27 5.51 17.19 -20.94
C VAL A 27 5.94 16.11 -19.94
N LEU A 28 5.68 14.83 -20.25
CA LEU A 28 6.03 13.72 -19.38
C LEU A 28 7.54 13.54 -19.23
N GLN A 29 8.35 13.98 -20.20
CA GLN A 29 9.81 14.02 -20.10
C GLN A 29 10.32 14.98 -19.00
N HIS A 30 9.52 15.97 -18.62
CA HIS A 30 9.83 16.92 -17.54
C HIS A 30 9.27 16.49 -16.18
N VAL A 31 8.44 15.45 -16.12
CA VAL A 31 7.90 14.93 -14.87
C VAL A 31 8.86 13.86 -14.32
N PRO A 32 9.45 14.05 -13.13
CA PRO A 32 10.36 13.07 -12.57
C PRO A 32 9.62 11.75 -12.24
N PRO A 33 10.30 10.59 -12.36
CA PRO A 33 9.75 9.33 -11.90
C PRO A 33 9.35 9.39 -10.41
N LEU A 34 8.28 8.70 -10.02
CA LEU A 34 7.81 8.68 -8.63
C LEU A 34 8.88 8.26 -7.61
N ASP A 35 9.80 7.40 -8.02
CA ASP A 35 10.86 6.90 -7.16
C ASP A 35 12.01 7.91 -6.95
N SER A 36 12.17 8.88 -7.86
CA SER A 36 13.21 9.91 -7.75
C SER A 36 12.79 11.07 -6.84
N VAL A 37 11.50 11.23 -6.55
CA VAL A 37 10.95 12.21 -5.61
C VAL A 37 10.69 11.62 -4.22
N GLY A 38 11.14 10.40 -3.97
CA GLY A 38 11.05 9.76 -2.66
C GLY A 38 11.92 10.46 -1.62
N GLY A 39 11.44 10.48 -0.37
CA GLY A 39 12.23 10.92 0.78
C GLY A 39 13.47 10.05 1.01
N ILE A 40 14.38 10.60 1.79
CA ILE A 40 15.56 9.88 2.29
C ILE A 40 15.13 8.74 3.22
N ARG A 41 16.04 7.78 3.43
CA ARG A 41 15.86 6.81 4.53
C ARG A 41 16.11 7.52 5.85
N VAL A 42 15.24 7.28 6.82
CA VAL A 42 15.30 7.87 8.16
C VAL A 42 15.29 6.73 9.18
N SER A 43 16.13 6.83 10.21
CA SER A 43 16.12 5.87 11.32
C SER A 43 14.80 5.99 12.08
N ALA A 44 14.22 4.84 12.45
CA ALA A 44 13.01 4.78 13.26
C ALA A 44 13.19 5.47 14.63
N ASP A 45 14.41 5.48 15.18
CA ASP A 45 14.72 6.14 16.46
C ASP A 45 14.74 7.66 16.36
N THR A 46 14.94 8.20 15.14
CA THR A 46 14.99 9.64 14.87
C THR A 46 13.71 10.18 14.25
N ALA A 47 12.77 9.30 13.89
CA ALA A 47 11.51 9.70 13.30
C ALA A 47 10.54 10.12 14.42
N ASP A 48 10.18 11.40 14.46
CA ASP A 48 9.15 11.93 15.37
C ASP A 48 7.74 11.42 14.99
N MET A 49 7.51 11.16 13.70
CA MET A 49 6.26 10.63 13.17
C MET A 49 6.53 9.52 12.18
N GLU A 50 5.77 8.43 12.27
CA GLU A 50 5.83 7.30 11.37
C GLU A 50 5.29 7.62 9.97
N PRO A 51 5.58 6.81 8.95
CA PRO A 51 5.06 7.06 7.63
C PRO A 51 3.57 6.94 7.49
N SER A 52 2.98 7.89 6.75
CA SER A 52 1.62 7.75 6.25
C SER A 52 1.61 7.41 4.76
N VAL A 53 0.61 6.63 4.37
CA VAL A 53 0.27 6.28 2.99
C VAL A 53 -1.11 6.82 2.68
N ARG A 54 -1.38 7.12 1.42
CA ARG A 54 -2.63 7.75 0.98
C ARG A 54 -3.02 7.32 -0.42
N ASN A 55 -4.32 7.35 -0.70
CA ASN A 55 -4.89 7.34 -2.05
C ASN A 55 -5.89 8.51 -2.16
N PHE A 56 -6.72 8.53 -3.20
CA PHE A 56 -7.72 9.59 -3.40
C PHE A 56 -8.89 9.54 -2.41
N ARG A 57 -9.05 8.46 -1.66
CA ARG A 57 -10.20 8.23 -0.76
C ARG A 57 -9.83 8.31 0.71
N GLY A 58 -8.57 8.06 1.05
CA GLY A 58 -8.15 7.96 2.44
C GLY A 58 -6.66 8.02 2.68
N GLN A 59 -6.32 7.87 3.95
CA GLN A 59 -4.98 7.90 4.50
C GLN A 59 -4.85 6.85 5.60
N ALA A 60 -3.66 6.29 5.76
CA ALA A 60 -3.30 5.45 6.89
C ALA A 60 -1.90 5.80 7.41
N LEU A 61 -1.66 5.59 8.70
CA LEU A 61 -0.36 5.77 9.34
C LEU A 61 0.19 4.38 9.73
N LEU A 62 1.48 4.16 9.46
CA LEU A 62 2.17 2.91 9.76
C LEU A 62 2.64 2.89 11.22
N ASN A 63 2.82 1.70 11.78
CA ASN A 63 3.48 1.51 13.08
C ASN A 63 4.97 1.17 12.95
N ARG A 64 5.63 1.07 14.11
CA ARG A 64 7.05 0.69 14.27
C ARG A 64 7.33 -0.82 14.28
N ASP A 65 6.32 -1.65 14.03
CA ASP A 65 6.52 -3.04 13.59
C ASP A 65 6.50 -3.12 12.05
N MET A 66 6.74 -4.32 11.51
CA MET A 66 6.92 -4.50 10.07
C MET A 66 5.64 -4.49 9.23
N THR A 67 4.44 -4.64 9.80
CA THR A 67 3.22 -4.90 9.00
C THR A 67 1.99 -4.11 9.41
N SER A 68 1.91 -3.58 10.63
CA SER A 68 0.67 -2.96 11.09
C SER A 68 0.53 -1.48 10.74
N LEU A 69 -0.70 -0.98 10.85
CA LEU A 69 -1.09 0.42 10.80
C LEU A 69 -1.51 0.85 12.21
N SER A 70 -1.33 2.13 12.53
CA SER A 70 -1.83 2.73 13.77
C SER A 70 -3.26 3.24 13.63
N TRP A 71 -3.57 3.82 12.47
CA TRP A 71 -4.90 4.29 12.10
C TRP A 71 -5.05 4.38 10.59
N PHE A 72 -6.30 4.40 10.14
CA PHE A 72 -6.69 4.76 8.79
C PHE A 72 -7.99 5.58 8.79
N VAL A 73 -8.17 6.38 7.75
CA VAL A 73 -9.34 7.23 7.55
C VAL A 73 -9.69 7.20 6.08
N SER A 74 -10.94 6.90 5.76
CA SER A 74 -11.51 6.98 4.42
C SER A 74 -12.98 7.31 4.57
N ALA A 75 -13.35 8.58 4.36
CA ALA A 75 -14.67 9.08 4.69
C ALA A 75 -15.80 8.20 4.06
N PRO A 76 -16.86 7.87 4.82
CA PRO A 76 -17.19 8.30 6.18
C PRO A 76 -16.67 7.34 7.28
N TYR A 77 -15.61 6.59 7.03
CA TYR A 77 -15.04 5.62 7.96
C TYR A 77 -13.69 6.05 8.50
N SER A 78 -13.42 5.62 9.72
CA SER A 78 -12.08 5.63 10.29
C SER A 78 -11.89 4.37 11.11
N GLY A 79 -10.65 3.92 11.20
CA GLY A 79 -10.29 2.85 12.10
C GLY A 79 -8.90 3.11 12.64
N GLY A 80 -8.54 2.33 13.63
CA GLY A 80 -7.22 2.40 14.19
C GLY A 80 -7.07 1.38 15.28
N TYR A 81 -6.07 1.62 16.12
CA TYR A 81 -5.38 0.61 16.91
C TYR A 81 -4.25 -0.07 16.11
N HIS A 82 -3.35 -0.74 16.80
CA HIS A 82 -2.29 -1.53 16.17
C HIS A 82 -2.92 -2.68 15.38
N THR A 83 -3.05 -2.56 14.05
CA THR A 83 -3.93 -3.40 13.20
C THR A 83 -3.48 -4.86 13.01
N GLY A 84 -2.69 -5.40 13.93
CA GLY A 84 -2.07 -6.71 13.83
C GLY A 84 -0.56 -6.65 13.98
N THR A 85 0.13 -7.77 13.75
CA THR A 85 1.60 -7.80 13.72
C THR A 85 2.09 -9.07 13.02
N LEU A 86 3.26 -8.98 12.39
CA LEU A 86 4.00 -10.12 11.89
C LEU A 86 4.91 -10.62 13.00
N ARG A 87 4.86 -11.93 13.29
CA ARG A 87 5.85 -12.59 14.12
C ARG A 87 6.71 -13.54 13.29
N ILE A 88 8.00 -13.53 13.58
CA ILE A 88 9.00 -14.44 13.06
C ILE A 88 9.51 -15.24 14.24
N ASN A 89 9.31 -16.57 14.23
CA ASN A 89 9.68 -17.46 15.33
C ASN A 89 9.17 -16.97 16.70
N GLY A 90 7.91 -16.49 16.75
CA GLY A 90 7.27 -15.96 17.96
C GLY A 90 7.62 -14.52 18.34
N GLU A 91 8.59 -13.88 17.68
CA GLU A 91 9.00 -12.49 17.98
C GLU A 91 8.45 -11.48 16.97
N THR A 92 8.07 -10.29 17.44
CA THR A 92 7.67 -9.18 16.57
C THR A 92 8.89 -8.35 16.16
N PRO A 93 9.31 -8.38 14.88
CA PRO A 93 10.46 -7.59 14.43
C PRO A 93 10.12 -6.10 14.44
N ARG A 94 11.07 -5.28 14.89
CA ARG A 94 10.94 -3.83 14.89
C ARG A 94 11.52 -3.23 13.62
N VAL A 95 10.95 -2.10 13.21
CA VAL A 95 11.50 -1.29 12.12
C VAL A 95 12.77 -0.61 12.60
N SER A 96 13.83 -0.68 11.79
CA SER A 96 15.04 0.11 11.99
C SER A 96 15.07 1.34 11.10
N MET A 97 14.56 1.25 9.87
CA MET A 97 14.56 2.35 8.91
C MET A 97 13.20 2.51 8.21
N PHE A 98 12.79 3.76 8.06
CA PHE A 98 11.67 4.16 7.23
C PHE A 98 12.16 4.83 5.95
N ARG A 99 11.38 4.72 4.87
CA ARG A 99 11.49 5.57 3.69
C ARG A 99 10.11 5.94 3.18
N TRP A 100 9.88 7.25 3.02
CA TRP A 100 8.66 7.77 2.42
C TRP A 100 8.80 7.90 0.91
N LEU A 101 7.79 7.46 0.17
CA LEU A 101 7.61 7.80 -1.22
C LEU A 101 6.19 8.36 -1.43
N PRO A 102 5.94 9.15 -2.48
CA PRO A 102 4.61 9.72 -2.70
C PRO A 102 3.49 8.67 -2.81
N SER A 103 3.83 7.47 -3.31
CA SER A 103 2.88 6.38 -3.57
C SER A 103 2.93 5.24 -2.57
N ARG A 104 3.93 5.16 -1.70
CA ARG A 104 4.16 4.02 -0.79
C ARG A 104 5.11 4.38 0.34
N ALA A 105 5.05 3.64 1.43
CA ALA A 105 6.05 3.68 2.49
C ALA A 105 6.85 2.38 2.51
N VAL A 106 8.12 2.46 2.88
CA VAL A 106 9.00 1.31 3.03
C VAL A 106 9.49 1.25 4.47
N ARG A 107 9.42 0.05 5.06
CA ARG A 107 10.00 -0.32 6.33
C ARG A 107 11.09 -1.35 6.10
N GLU A 108 12.25 -1.14 6.71
CA GLU A 108 13.34 -2.12 6.77
C GLU A 108 13.59 -2.47 8.24
N GLY A 109 13.86 -3.74 8.49
CA GLY A 109 14.12 -4.28 9.83
C GLY A 109 14.91 -5.58 9.72
N GLU A 110 15.44 -6.03 10.85
CA GLU A 110 16.18 -7.28 10.94
C GLU A 110 15.91 -7.93 12.30
N THR A 111 15.79 -9.25 12.33
CA THR A 111 15.85 -10.04 13.56
C THR A 111 16.53 -11.36 13.27
N ASP A 112 17.45 -11.80 14.13
CA ASP A 112 18.09 -13.12 14.04
C ASP A 112 18.55 -13.50 12.61
N ARG A 113 19.26 -12.59 11.93
CA ARG A 113 19.76 -12.76 10.55
C ARG A 113 18.66 -12.90 9.48
N TRP A 114 17.40 -12.63 9.81
CA TRP A 114 16.31 -12.43 8.87
C TRP A 114 16.19 -10.95 8.55
N LYS A 115 16.55 -10.58 7.33
CA LYS A 115 16.32 -9.24 6.83
C LYS A 115 14.91 -9.11 6.30
N ILE A 116 14.20 -8.09 6.74
CA ILE A 116 12.80 -7.90 6.45
C ILE A 116 12.62 -6.55 5.78
N ARG A 117 11.87 -6.56 4.68
CA ARG A 117 11.47 -5.36 3.97
C ARG A 117 9.98 -5.39 3.73
N SER A 118 9.28 -4.37 4.20
CA SER A 118 7.84 -4.22 4.04
C SER A 118 7.54 -2.95 3.27
N ILE A 119 6.86 -3.08 2.13
CA ILE A 119 6.27 -1.97 1.40
C ILE A 119 4.79 -1.94 1.74
N VAL A 120 4.28 -0.75 2.07
CA VAL A 120 2.84 -0.51 2.20
C VAL A 120 2.40 0.53 1.20
N LYS A 121 1.27 0.29 0.55
CA LYS A 121 0.64 1.23 -0.39
C LYS A 121 -0.88 1.17 -0.24
N MET A 122 -1.52 2.33 -0.26
CA MET A 122 -2.95 2.41 -0.59
C MET A 122 -3.10 2.41 -2.11
N VAL A 123 -3.88 1.49 -2.64
CA VAL A 123 -4.02 1.33 -4.09
C VAL A 123 -4.88 2.48 -4.63
N PRO A 124 -4.46 3.21 -5.67
CA PRO A 124 -5.29 4.23 -6.31
C PRO A 124 -6.60 3.62 -6.79
N ASP A 125 -7.70 4.33 -6.56
CA ASP A 125 -9.06 3.99 -6.97
C ASP A 125 -9.67 2.68 -6.41
N GLU A 126 -8.92 1.98 -5.57
CA GLU A 126 -9.36 0.75 -4.88
C GLU A 126 -9.53 0.99 -3.38
N ASP A 127 -10.50 0.30 -2.78
CA ASP A 127 -10.72 0.31 -1.32
C ASP A 127 -9.80 -0.72 -0.64
N ALA A 128 -8.49 -0.58 -0.89
CA ALA A 128 -7.49 -1.53 -0.45
C ALA A 128 -6.18 -0.89 0.03
N VAL A 129 -5.65 -1.44 1.11
CA VAL A 129 -4.25 -1.27 1.52
C VAL A 129 -3.52 -2.57 1.19
N MET A 130 -2.35 -2.46 0.57
CA MET A 130 -1.56 -3.59 0.12
C MET A 130 -0.19 -3.59 0.79
N TRP A 131 0.24 -4.78 1.17
CA TRP A 131 1.55 -5.06 1.74
C TRP A 131 2.34 -5.98 0.81
N ASP A 132 3.61 -5.63 0.59
CA ASP A 132 4.62 -6.53 0.02
C ASP A 132 5.70 -6.70 1.09
N VAL A 133 5.77 -7.92 1.66
CA VAL A 133 6.71 -8.28 2.70
C VAL A 133 7.70 -9.28 2.14
N ARG A 134 8.97 -8.90 2.10
CA ARG A 134 10.08 -9.77 1.71
C ARG A 134 10.93 -10.06 2.93
N ILE A 135 11.09 -11.36 3.22
CA ILE A 135 11.95 -11.88 4.29
C ILE A 135 13.10 -12.63 3.60
N THR A 136 14.33 -12.35 3.98
CA THR A 136 15.54 -12.93 3.38
C THR A 136 16.40 -13.54 4.48
N ASN A 137 16.80 -14.80 4.31
CA ASN A 137 17.80 -15.45 5.17
C ASN A 137 19.18 -14.90 4.82
N GLU A 138 19.83 -14.19 5.76
CA GLU A 138 21.21 -13.73 5.62
C GLU A 138 22.21 -14.61 6.40
N ALA A 139 21.78 -15.78 6.89
CA ALA A 139 22.69 -16.80 7.38
C ALA A 139 23.39 -17.54 6.23
N ASP A 140 24.49 -18.20 6.56
CA ASP A 140 25.26 -19.07 5.67
C ASP A 140 24.64 -20.46 5.48
N THR A 141 23.55 -20.74 6.19
CA THR A 141 22.87 -22.03 6.24
C THR A 141 21.38 -21.89 5.97
N ALA A 142 20.77 -22.97 5.43
CA ALA A 142 19.32 -23.06 5.32
C ALA A 142 18.71 -23.19 6.73
N ARG A 143 17.61 -22.49 6.97
CA ARG A 143 16.95 -22.38 8.27
C ARG A 143 15.44 -22.45 8.09
N ASP A 144 14.77 -23.10 9.02
CA ASP A 144 13.32 -23.09 9.09
C ASP A 144 12.84 -21.73 9.63
N LEU A 145 11.66 -21.31 9.16
CA LEU A 145 11.07 -20.03 9.49
C LEU A 145 9.58 -20.23 9.79
N GLU A 146 9.18 -19.92 11.03
CA GLU A 146 7.78 -19.85 11.41
C GLU A 146 7.26 -18.42 11.28
N LEU A 147 6.13 -18.28 10.60
CA LEU A 147 5.49 -17.00 10.33
C LEU A 147 4.08 -16.99 10.90
N GLU A 148 3.80 -16.00 11.74
CA GLU A 148 2.45 -15.70 12.19
C GLU A 148 2.07 -14.29 11.76
N LEU A 149 0.83 -14.12 11.31
CA LEU A 149 0.25 -12.82 11.04
C LEU A 149 -1.00 -12.67 11.88
N ASP A 150 -0.93 -11.80 12.88
CA ASP A 150 -2.10 -11.34 13.62
C ASP A 150 -2.73 -10.18 12.85
N LEU A 151 -4.06 -10.14 12.78
CA LEU A 151 -4.83 -9.11 12.10
C LEU A 151 -6.00 -8.71 12.97
N ILE A 152 -6.04 -7.43 13.33
CA ILE A 152 -7.16 -6.85 14.06
C ILE A 152 -7.56 -5.54 13.40
N GLY A 153 -8.86 -5.32 13.28
CA GLY A 153 -9.39 -4.14 12.61
C GLY A 153 -10.65 -3.71 13.30
N PHE A 154 -10.56 -2.62 14.05
CA PHE A 154 -11.75 -1.94 14.52
C PHE A 154 -12.03 -0.75 13.60
N VAL A 155 -13.28 -0.63 13.17
CA VAL A 155 -13.73 0.43 12.28
C VAL A 155 -14.90 1.14 12.94
N SER A 156 -14.92 2.46 12.82
CA SER A 156 -16.07 3.28 13.11
C SER A 156 -16.47 4.12 11.92
N LYS A 157 -17.67 4.70 12.01
CA LYS A 157 -18.26 5.59 11.03
C LYS A 157 -18.54 6.94 11.69
N TYR A 158 -18.31 8.03 10.97
CA TYR A 158 -18.77 9.35 11.38
C TYR A 158 -20.30 9.39 11.45
N GLY A 159 -20.84 9.83 12.59
CA GLY A 159 -22.28 9.97 12.83
C GLY A 159 -22.90 11.28 12.32
N GLY A 160 -22.08 12.26 11.94
CA GLY A 160 -22.49 13.61 11.53
C GLY A 160 -21.40 14.35 10.75
N ASP A 161 -21.32 15.67 10.91
CA ASP A 161 -20.34 16.51 10.21
C ASP A 161 -18.89 16.09 10.49
N TRP A 162 -18.01 16.31 9.52
CA TRP A 162 -16.58 16.01 9.64
C TRP A 162 -15.95 16.74 10.83
N GLN A 163 -15.32 15.97 11.72
CA GLN A 163 -14.63 16.48 12.91
C GLN A 163 -13.11 16.44 12.71
N TRP A 164 -12.39 17.32 13.41
CA TRP A 164 -10.91 17.33 13.42
C TRP A 164 -10.30 16.05 14.01
N TRP A 165 -11.09 15.27 14.77
CA TRP A 165 -10.71 13.98 15.31
C TRP A 165 -11.45 12.85 14.60
N TYR A 166 -10.75 11.72 14.47
CA TYR A 166 -11.30 10.51 13.86
C TYR A 166 -12.02 9.69 14.92
N PRO A 167 -13.23 9.18 14.62
CA PRO A 167 -13.92 8.29 15.52
C PRO A 167 -13.08 7.01 15.75
N TYR A 168 -12.60 6.81 16.98
CA TYR A 168 -11.99 5.55 17.40
C TYR A 168 -13.05 4.59 17.95
N PRO A 169 -13.13 3.37 17.43
CA PRO A 169 -14.03 2.35 17.97
C PRO A 169 -13.69 2.05 19.44
N LYS A 170 -14.73 2.02 20.28
CA LYS A 170 -14.65 1.66 21.70
C LYS A 170 -15.23 0.26 21.90
N LEU A 171 -14.84 -0.44 22.97
CA LEU A 171 -15.27 -1.81 23.27
C LEU A 171 -16.79 -1.95 23.48
N ASP A 172 -17.46 -0.85 23.84
CA ASP A 172 -18.91 -0.75 24.05
C ASP A 172 -19.69 -0.32 22.79
N GLY A 173 -19.01 -0.14 21.65
CA GLY A 173 -19.60 0.44 20.44
C GLY A 173 -19.72 1.96 20.52
N GLN A 174 -19.57 2.66 19.40
CA GLN A 174 -19.41 4.11 19.43
C GLN A 174 -20.67 4.89 19.86
N THR A 175 -20.42 5.89 20.71
CA THR A 175 -21.24 7.10 20.90
C THR A 175 -20.33 8.32 20.72
N THR A 176 -20.29 8.87 19.50
CA THR A 176 -19.96 10.28 19.19
C THR A 176 -20.43 10.58 17.78
#